data_AF-A0A3A0CFI9-F1
#
_entry.id   AF-A0A3A0CFI9-F1
#
_cell.length_a   1.000
_cell.length_b   1.000
_cell.length_c   1.000
_cell.angle_alpha   90.00
_cell.angle_beta   90.00
_cell.angle_gamma   90.00
#
_symmetry.space_group_name_H-M   'P 1'
#
loop_
_entity.id
_entity.type
_entity.pdbx_description
1 polymer ?
#
loop_
_entity_poly.entity_id
_entity_poly.type
_entity_poly.pdbx_seq_one_letter_code
_entity_poly.pdbx_strand_id
1 'polypeptide(L)'
;MAASPHIVQQLARHKLIQEAVLKLYAARGGKLLDLNIRQAEETVQAALKCREADHRRLIADPDARREKGERPIVTVSEGRLHARDLARFMEQKQLALIEAKNLIEEAINRARPSTEEDLQLVLEAAVQDVAAVGRMGILEPKAPVENFPYEDVARAALQVMPRLPDKLARQLDTALLTGRMDDVYDALGSAGEEVQQEFAYHLKAARHQRPGHAA
;
A
#
# COMPACT_ATOMS: atom_id res chain seq x y z
N MET A 1 41.19 23.35 -0.32
CA MET A 1 40.28 24.36 -0.90
C MET A 1 39.02 24.36 -0.06
N ALA A 2 38.74 25.42 0.70
CA ALA A 2 37.53 25.50 1.52
C ALA A 2 36.31 25.73 0.62
N ALA A 3 35.23 24.97 0.84
CA ALA A 3 33.98 25.15 0.11
C ALA A 3 33.43 26.57 0.36
N SER A 4 32.83 27.18 -0.68
CA SER A 4 32.23 28.51 -0.57
C SER A 4 31.19 28.54 0.57
N PRO A 5 31.18 29.56 1.45
CA PRO A 5 30.28 29.63 2.60
C PRO A 5 28.79 29.54 2.22
N HIS A 6 28.43 30.00 1.03
CA HIS A 6 27.09 29.86 0.48
C HIS A 6 26.71 28.40 0.19
N ILE A 7 27.64 27.59 -0.33
CA ILE A 7 27.42 26.16 -0.61
C ILE A 7 27.22 25.40 0.70
N VAL A 8 27.99 25.73 1.74
CA VAL A 8 27.87 25.13 3.07
C VAL A 8 26.48 25.43 3.68
N GLN A 9 26.00 26.66 3.57
CA GLN A 9 24.66 27.05 4.03
C GLN A 9 23.54 26.34 3.25
N GLN A 10 23.66 26.21 1.94
CA GLN A 10 22.68 25.47 1.13
C GLN A 10 22.62 23.98 1.48
N LEU A 11 23.77 23.36 1.73
CA LEU A 11 23.84 21.96 2.16
C LEU A 11 23.23 21.75 3.55
N ALA A 12 23.49 22.65 4.49
CA ALA A 12 22.89 22.62 5.83
C ALA A 12 21.36 22.74 5.74
N ARG A 13 20.87 23.71 4.95
CA ARG A 13 19.43 23.86 4.69
C ARG A 13 18.80 22.62 4.09
N HIS A 14 19.44 22.03 3.07
CA HIS A 14 18.94 20.81 2.43
C HIS A 14 18.87 19.64 3.40
N LYS A 15 19.88 19.50 4.27
CA LYS A 15 19.92 18.46 5.30
C LYS A 15 18.78 18.60 6.30
N LEU A 16 18.50 19.81 6.79
CA LEU A 16 17.38 20.07 7.69
C LEU A 16 16.03 19.69 7.07
N ILE A 17 15.82 20.05 5.80
CA ILE A 17 14.60 19.70 5.06
C ILE A 17 14.48 18.18 4.92
N GLN A 18 15.56 17.48 4.53
CA GLN A 18 15.55 16.02 4.42
C GLN A 18 15.24 15.34 5.77
N GLU A 19 15.83 15.82 6.87
CA GLU A 19 15.56 15.31 8.21
C GLU A 19 14.09 15.50 8.60
N ALA A 20 13.50 16.66 8.29
CA ALA A 20 12.09 16.92 8.53
C ALA A 20 11.17 16.01 7.70
N VAL A 21 11.49 15.79 6.43
CA VAL A 21 10.75 14.84 5.56
C VAL A 21 10.80 13.43 6.13
N LEU A 22 11.95 12.97 6.59
CA LEU A 22 12.10 11.65 7.21
C LEU A 22 11.33 11.54 8.54
N LYS A 23 11.36 12.59 9.36
CA LYS A 23 10.56 12.66 10.60
C LYS A 23 9.07 12.60 10.30
N LEU A 24 8.60 13.34 9.29
CA LEU A 24 7.20 13.34 8.87
C LEU A 24 6.78 11.98 8.30
N TYR A 25 7.61 11.38 7.43
CA TYR A 25 7.42 10.02 6.93
C TYR A 25 7.29 9.01 8.08
N ALA A 26 8.19 9.08 9.06
CA ALA A 26 8.16 8.20 10.22
C ALA A 26 6.93 8.42 11.11
N ALA A 27 6.53 9.68 11.34
CA ALA A 27 5.34 10.04 12.12
C ALA A 27 4.04 9.57 11.46
N ARG A 28 4.00 9.63 10.13
CA ARG A 28 2.94 9.06 9.29
C ARG A 28 3.02 7.53 9.17
N GLY A 29 3.89 6.89 9.96
CA GLY A 29 4.10 5.46 10.17
C GLY A 29 4.90 4.73 9.08
N GLY A 30 5.71 5.44 8.31
CA GLY A 30 6.67 4.87 7.37
C GLY A 30 7.60 3.81 7.97
N LYS A 31 7.77 3.79 9.31
CA LYS A 31 8.49 2.71 10.03
C LYS A 31 7.87 1.32 9.80
N LEU A 32 6.54 1.21 9.76
CA LEU A 32 5.87 -0.06 9.50
C LEU A 32 6.08 -0.49 8.05
N LEU A 33 6.05 0.45 7.12
CA LEU A 33 6.32 0.20 5.72
C LEU A 33 7.77 -0.27 5.50
N ASP A 34 8.74 0.34 6.17
CA ASP A 34 10.14 -0.10 6.14
C ASP A 34 10.31 -1.52 6.69
N LEU A 35 9.55 -1.90 7.72
CA LEU A 35 9.55 -3.27 8.24
C LEU A 35 8.99 -4.26 7.21
N ASN A 36 7.87 -3.93 6.57
CA ASN A 36 7.25 -4.77 5.54
C ASN A 36 8.16 -4.95 4.32
N ILE A 37 8.91 -3.91 3.92
CA ILE A 37 9.92 -4.00 2.87
C ILE A 37 11.00 -5.01 3.25
N ARG A 38 11.57 -4.92 4.46
CA ARG A 38 12.61 -5.86 4.91
C ARG A 38 12.12 -7.31 4.93
N GLN A 39 10.92 -7.55 5.44
CA GLN A 39 10.33 -8.89 5.45
C GLN A 39 10.10 -9.41 4.03
N ALA A 40 9.63 -8.57 3.11
CA ALA A 40 9.47 -8.94 1.70
C ALA A 40 10.82 -9.24 1.04
N GLU A 41 11.87 -8.46 1.31
CA GLU A 41 13.23 -8.71 0.83
C GLU A 41 13.77 -10.07 1.33
N GLU A 42 13.62 -10.36 2.62
CA GLU A 42 14.02 -11.66 3.21
C GLU A 42 13.30 -12.83 2.53
N THR A 43 12.01 -12.67 2.26
CA THR A 43 11.19 -13.71 1.61
C THR A 43 11.62 -13.93 0.15
N VAL A 44 11.90 -12.84 -0.58
CA VAL A 44 12.45 -12.93 -1.95
C VAL A 44 13.82 -13.61 -1.95
N GLN A 45 14.71 -13.25 -1.02
CA GLN A 45 16.02 -13.87 -0.89
C GLN A 45 15.94 -15.36 -0.56
N ALA A 46 15.03 -15.76 0.34
CA ALA A 46 14.79 -17.16 0.64
C ALA A 46 14.31 -17.92 -0.61
N ALA A 47 13.34 -17.36 -1.34
CA ALA A 47 12.83 -17.96 -2.57
C ALA A 47 13.91 -18.10 -3.65
N LEU A 48 14.82 -17.12 -3.79
CA LEU A 48 15.96 -17.19 -4.70
C LEU A 48 16.92 -18.33 -4.32
N LYS A 49 17.28 -18.47 -3.03
CA LYS A 49 18.15 -19.56 -2.55
C LYS A 49 17.55 -20.93 -2.79
N CYS A 50 16.25 -21.11 -2.53
CA CYS A 50 15.54 -22.35 -2.82
C CYS A 50 15.60 -22.68 -4.32
N ARG A 51 15.37 -21.68 -5.18
CA ARG A 51 15.46 -21.85 -6.64
C ARG A 51 16.87 -22.21 -7.10
N GLU A 52 17.90 -21.58 -6.56
CA GLU A 52 19.30 -21.91 -6.88
C GLU A 52 19.67 -23.33 -6.45
N ALA A 53 19.13 -23.80 -5.33
CA ALA A 53 19.32 -25.18 -4.87
C ALA A 53 18.61 -26.18 -5.81
N ASP A 54 17.35 -25.91 -6.16
CA ASP A 54 16.58 -26.70 -7.12
C ASP A 54 17.23 -26.74 -8.49
N HIS A 55 17.75 -25.61 -8.97
CA HIS A 55 18.46 -25.53 -10.25
C HIS A 55 19.74 -26.36 -10.23
N ARG A 56 20.52 -26.33 -9.14
CA ARG A 56 21.70 -27.18 -8.96
C ARG A 56 21.34 -28.67 -8.97
N ARG A 57 20.21 -29.06 -8.35
CA ARG A 57 19.71 -30.44 -8.38
C ARG A 57 19.33 -30.87 -9.79
N LEU A 58 18.62 -30.02 -10.53
CA LEU A 58 18.21 -30.31 -11.91
C LEU A 58 19.38 -30.38 -12.90
N ILE A 59 20.47 -29.62 -12.67
CA ILE A 59 21.71 -29.75 -13.46
C ILE A 59 22.36 -31.11 -13.24
N ALA A 60 22.36 -31.62 -12.00
CA ALA A 60 22.96 -32.90 -11.66
C ALA A 60 22.07 -34.10 -12.05
N ASP A 61 20.76 -33.95 -11.93
CA ASP A 61 19.74 -34.95 -12.26
C ASP A 61 18.49 -34.25 -12.86
N PRO A 62 18.28 -34.33 -14.19
CA PRO A 62 17.13 -33.73 -14.85
C PRO A 62 15.77 -34.24 -14.35
N ASP A 63 15.72 -35.43 -13.73
CA ASP A 63 14.51 -36.03 -13.18
C ASP A 63 14.38 -35.84 -11.65
N ALA A 64 15.20 -34.95 -11.07
CA ALA A 64 15.20 -34.66 -9.65
C ALA A 64 13.78 -34.29 -9.15
N ARG A 65 13.38 -34.91 -8.04
CA ARG A 65 12.06 -34.73 -7.41
C ARG A 65 12.18 -33.94 -6.11
N ARG A 66 11.13 -33.21 -5.74
CA ARG A 66 11.09 -32.46 -4.46
C ARG A 66 11.32 -33.40 -3.27
N GLU A 67 10.48 -34.43 -3.16
CA GLU A 67 10.67 -35.58 -2.24
C GLU A 67 10.46 -36.95 -2.93
N LYS A 68 10.72 -38.05 -2.21
CA LYS A 68 10.58 -39.43 -2.74
C LYS A 68 9.11 -39.73 -3.02
N GLY A 69 8.77 -39.91 -4.30
CA GLY A 69 7.40 -40.18 -4.76
C GLY A 69 6.64 -38.95 -5.24
N GLU A 70 7.23 -37.75 -5.12
CA GLU A 70 6.60 -36.52 -5.59
C GLU A 70 6.85 -36.27 -7.09
N ARG A 71 6.24 -35.18 -7.59
CA ARG A 71 6.40 -34.68 -8.95
C ARG A 71 7.85 -34.19 -9.17
N PRO A 72 8.39 -34.30 -10.40
CA PRO A 72 9.66 -33.70 -10.77
C PRO A 72 9.70 -32.21 -10.42
N ILE A 73 10.88 -31.70 -10.06
CA ILE A 73 11.07 -30.28 -9.80
C ILE A 73 10.87 -29.53 -11.10
N VAL A 74 9.78 -28.76 -11.19
CA VAL A 74 9.51 -27.81 -12.26
C VAL A 74 9.71 -26.41 -11.72
N THR A 75 10.49 -25.59 -12.43
CA THR A 75 10.73 -24.19 -12.05
C THR A 75 9.47 -23.36 -12.38
N VAL A 76 8.53 -23.26 -11.46
CA VAL A 76 7.36 -22.36 -11.59
C VAL A 76 7.43 -21.24 -10.55
N SER A 77 6.88 -20.09 -10.92
CA SER A 77 7.29 -18.74 -10.49
C SER A 77 6.78 -18.29 -9.11
N GLU A 78 7.05 -19.03 -8.04
CA GLU A 78 6.70 -18.59 -6.67
C GLU A 78 7.39 -17.26 -6.29
N GLY A 79 8.63 -17.04 -6.77
CA GLY A 79 9.35 -15.77 -6.58
C GLY A 79 8.66 -14.54 -7.18
N ARG A 80 7.72 -14.72 -8.13
CA ARG A 80 6.99 -13.60 -8.76
C ARG A 80 6.00 -12.95 -7.79
N LEU A 81 5.43 -13.72 -6.86
CA LEU A 81 4.49 -13.19 -5.87
C LEU A 81 5.20 -12.27 -4.88
N HIS A 82 6.28 -12.76 -4.26
CA HIS A 82 7.05 -12.00 -3.28
C HIS A 82 7.77 -10.80 -3.90
N ALA A 83 8.26 -10.92 -5.14
CA ALA A 83 8.84 -9.78 -5.87
C ALA A 83 7.79 -8.70 -6.18
N ARG A 84 6.54 -9.07 -6.45
CA ARG A 84 5.45 -8.12 -6.67
C ARG A 84 5.10 -7.36 -5.39
N ASP A 85 5.03 -8.06 -4.26
CA ASP A 85 4.75 -7.42 -2.97
C ASP A 85 5.88 -6.46 -2.56
N LEU A 86 7.14 -6.86 -2.78
CA LEU A 86 8.29 -5.97 -2.57
C LEU A 86 8.21 -4.72 -3.45
N ALA A 87 7.94 -4.88 -4.75
CA ALA A 87 7.79 -3.75 -5.67
C ALA A 87 6.67 -2.79 -5.23
N ARG A 88 5.53 -3.33 -4.81
CA ARG A 88 4.41 -2.55 -4.28
C ARG A 88 4.80 -1.76 -3.03
N PHE A 89 5.50 -2.37 -2.07
CA PHE A 89 5.92 -1.67 -0.85
C PHE A 89 6.96 -0.59 -1.14
N MET A 90 7.89 -0.84 -2.08
CA MET A 90 8.86 0.17 -2.52
C MET A 90 8.18 1.37 -3.18
N GLU A 91 7.18 1.13 -4.05
CA GLU A 91 6.39 2.18 -4.68
C GLU A 91 5.62 3.01 -3.63
N GLN A 92 4.95 2.33 -2.68
CA GLN A 92 4.27 3.01 -1.56
C GLN A 92 5.24 3.88 -0.75
N LYS A 93 6.47 3.42 -0.53
CA LYS A 93 7.49 4.20 0.19
C LYS A 93 7.90 5.44 -0.59
N GLN A 94 8.11 5.33 -1.89
CA GLN A 94 8.44 6.46 -2.74
C GLN A 94 7.32 7.50 -2.73
N LEU A 95 6.06 7.07 -2.88
CA LEU A 95 4.91 7.95 -2.82
C LEU A 95 4.81 8.66 -1.46
N ALA A 96 4.94 7.92 -0.36
CA ALA A 96 4.89 8.49 0.98
C ALA A 96 6.02 9.52 1.23
N LEU A 97 7.22 9.30 0.68
CA LEU A 97 8.32 10.25 0.76
C LEU A 97 8.07 11.49 -0.11
N ILE A 98 7.50 11.33 -1.30
CA ILE A 98 7.12 12.45 -2.18
C ILE A 98 6.05 13.31 -1.52
N GLU A 99 5.01 12.70 -0.95
CA GLU A 99 3.98 13.42 -0.21
C GLU A 99 4.55 14.18 0.99
N ALA A 100 5.39 13.52 1.81
CA ALA A 100 6.02 14.17 2.95
C ALA A 100 6.89 15.35 2.51
N LYS A 101 7.63 15.20 1.40
CA LYS A 101 8.40 16.29 0.80
C LYS A 101 7.51 17.45 0.37
N ASN A 102 6.42 17.18 -0.37
CA ASN A 102 5.51 18.21 -0.85
C ASN A 102 4.89 19.00 0.31
N LEU A 103 4.47 18.33 1.38
CA LEU A 103 3.91 18.98 2.58
C LEU A 103 4.94 19.90 3.27
N ILE A 104 6.19 19.46 3.38
CA ILE A 104 7.27 20.29 3.93
C ILE A 104 7.56 21.48 3.02
N GLU A 105 7.58 21.28 1.69
CA GLU A 105 7.77 22.37 0.73
C GLU A 105 6.62 23.38 0.78
N GLU A 106 5.38 22.94 0.89
CA GLU A 106 4.20 23.79 1.09
C GLU A 106 4.30 24.61 2.38
N ALA A 107 4.70 23.99 3.49
CA ALA A 107 4.90 24.68 4.76
C ALA A 107 5.98 25.78 4.65
N ILE A 108 7.12 25.46 4.01
CA ILE A 108 8.19 26.42 3.76
C ILE A 108 7.71 27.56 2.86
N ASN A 109 6.98 27.25 1.78
CA ASN A 109 6.47 28.25 0.84
C ASN A 109 5.45 29.18 1.48
N ARG A 110 4.64 28.68 2.42
CA ARG A 110 3.65 29.45 3.18
C ARG A 110 4.31 30.37 4.21
N ALA A 111 5.28 29.86 4.98
CA ALA A 111 5.92 30.61 6.05
C ALA A 111 7.05 31.54 5.57
N ARG A 112 7.70 31.21 4.44
CA ARG A 112 8.85 31.93 3.87
C ARG A 112 9.92 32.28 4.92
N PRO A 113 10.52 31.29 5.60
CA PRO A 113 11.49 31.53 6.65
C PRO A 113 12.75 32.23 6.09
N SER A 114 13.14 33.32 6.73
CA SER A 114 14.30 34.15 6.36
C SER A 114 15.58 33.72 7.06
N THR A 115 15.47 33.10 8.25
CA THR A 115 16.61 32.57 9.01
C THR A 115 16.60 31.05 9.11
N GLU A 116 17.72 30.46 9.55
CA GLU A 116 17.81 29.02 9.80
C GLU A 116 16.98 28.60 11.03
N GLU A 117 16.93 29.45 12.06
CA GLU A 117 16.10 29.24 13.25
C GLU A 117 14.61 29.25 12.90
N ASP A 118 14.17 30.21 12.08
CA ASP A 118 12.78 30.25 11.59
C ASP A 118 12.45 29.02 10.74
N LEU A 119 13.40 28.56 9.92
CA LEU A 119 13.21 27.34 9.14
C LEU A 119 13.03 26.13 10.05
N GLN A 120 13.85 25.99 11.10
CA GLN A 120 13.70 24.89 12.05
C GLN A 120 12.33 24.90 12.73
N LEU A 121 11.86 26.06 13.19
CA LEU A 121 10.54 26.20 13.80
C LEU A 121 9.40 25.83 12.84
N VAL A 122 9.48 26.28 11.58
CA VAL A 122 8.50 25.93 10.55
C VAL A 122 8.49 24.42 10.27
N LEU A 123 9.66 23.80 10.18
CA LEU A 123 9.79 22.36 9.97
C LEU A 123 9.25 21.55 11.15
N GLU A 124 9.54 21.97 12.38
CA GLU A 124 9.02 21.33 13.59
C GLU A 124 7.50 21.43 13.67
N ALA A 125 6.94 22.61 13.42
CA ALA A 125 5.50 22.81 13.36
C ALA A 125 4.85 21.96 12.27
N ALA A 126 5.42 21.91 11.06
CA ALA A 126 4.90 21.10 9.96
C ALA A 126 4.90 19.61 10.28
N VAL A 127 5.93 19.12 10.99
CA VAL A 127 5.98 17.73 11.46
C VAL A 127 4.90 17.47 12.53
N GLN A 128 4.69 18.39 13.47
CA GLN A 128 3.72 18.24 14.57
C GLN A 128 2.27 18.36 14.11
N ASP A 129 1.94 19.38 13.31
CA ASP A 129 0.58 19.65 12.82
C ASP A 129 0.06 18.49 11.97
N VAL A 130 0.90 17.94 11.08
CA VAL A 130 0.49 16.83 10.22
C VAL A 130 0.49 15.50 10.97
N ALA A 131 1.37 15.32 11.97
CA ALA A 131 1.31 14.16 12.87
C ALA A 131 0.01 14.14 13.71
N ALA A 132 -0.55 15.32 14.03
CA ALA A 132 -1.82 15.45 14.76
C ALA A 132 -3.05 15.21 13.88
N VAL A 133 -3.01 15.61 12.60
CA VAL A 133 -4.15 15.51 11.66
C VAL A 133 -4.20 14.17 10.93
N GLY A 134 -3.09 13.46 10.81
CA GLY A 134 -3.05 12.20 10.08
C GLY A 134 -2.08 11.21 10.68
N ARG A 135 -2.63 10.24 11.44
CA ARG A 135 -2.33 8.87 11.04
C ARG A 135 -2.70 8.85 9.57
N MET A 136 -1.71 8.83 8.68
CA MET A 136 -1.97 8.26 7.37
C MET A 136 -2.81 7.01 7.63
N GLY A 137 -3.83 6.79 6.84
CA GLY A 137 -4.26 5.44 6.58
C GLY A 137 -3.09 4.66 5.97
N ILE A 138 -1.98 4.47 6.73
CA ILE A 138 -1.45 3.16 6.96
C ILE A 138 -2.64 2.40 7.49
N LEU A 139 -3.40 1.94 6.50
CA LEU A 139 -4.14 0.73 6.54
C LEU A 139 -3.43 -0.13 7.59
N GLU A 140 -4.03 -0.23 8.79
CA GLU A 140 -4.06 -1.51 9.48
C GLU A 140 -4.11 -2.55 8.37
N PRO A 141 -3.24 -3.57 8.35
CA PRO A 141 -3.15 -4.50 7.24
C PRO A 141 -4.56 -4.96 6.93
N LYS A 142 -5.20 -4.31 5.95
CA LYS A 142 -6.59 -4.55 5.62
C LYS A 142 -6.43 -5.92 5.01
N ALA A 143 -6.91 -6.92 5.76
CA ALA A 143 -6.81 -8.33 5.40
C ALA A 143 -6.87 -8.42 3.88
N PRO A 144 -5.84 -9.06 3.27
CA PRO A 144 -5.40 -8.79 1.89
C PRO A 144 -6.60 -8.38 1.07
N VAL A 145 -6.71 -7.09 0.70
CA VAL A 145 -7.89 -6.57 0.00
C VAL A 145 -8.15 -7.54 -1.13
N GLU A 146 -9.16 -8.40 -0.93
CA GLU A 146 -9.46 -9.45 -1.87
C GLU A 146 -9.90 -8.67 -3.11
N ASN A 147 -9.06 -8.70 -4.16
CA ASN A 147 -9.34 -7.96 -5.38
C ASN A 147 -10.55 -8.62 -6.06
N PHE A 148 -11.75 -8.24 -5.61
CA PHE A 148 -12.98 -8.60 -6.27
C PHE A 148 -13.07 -7.79 -7.55
N PRO A 149 -13.30 -8.43 -8.70
CA PRO A 149 -13.58 -7.70 -9.93
C PRO A 149 -14.87 -6.89 -9.75
N TYR A 150 -14.93 -5.74 -10.41
CA TYR A 150 -16.02 -4.77 -10.28
C TYR A 150 -17.42 -5.40 -10.47
N GLU A 151 -17.56 -6.37 -11.36
CA GLU A 151 -18.82 -7.09 -11.61
C GLU A 151 -19.35 -7.83 -10.37
N ASP A 152 -18.46 -8.41 -9.56
CA ASP A 152 -18.82 -9.12 -8.34
C ASP A 152 -19.25 -8.11 -7.26
N VAL A 153 -18.57 -6.96 -7.20
CA VAL A 153 -18.87 -5.82 -6.32
C VAL A 153 -20.23 -5.21 -6.66
N ALA A 154 -20.48 -4.93 -7.94
CA ALA A 154 -21.75 -4.39 -8.42
C ALA A 154 -22.91 -5.36 -8.16
N ARG A 155 -22.71 -6.66 -8.40
CA ARG A 155 -23.73 -7.68 -8.12
C ARG A 155 -24.06 -7.76 -6.63
N ALA A 156 -23.06 -7.73 -5.76
CA ALA A 156 -23.27 -7.71 -4.32
C ALA A 156 -23.96 -6.42 -3.84
N ALA A 157 -23.59 -5.27 -4.40
CA ALA A 157 -24.19 -3.97 -4.09
C ALA A 157 -25.68 -3.92 -4.46
N LEU A 158 -26.05 -4.49 -5.62
CA LEU A 158 -27.45 -4.57 -6.04
C LEU A 158 -28.32 -5.45 -5.13
N GLN A 159 -27.73 -6.46 -4.46
CA GLN A 159 -28.46 -7.33 -3.51
C GLN A 159 -28.81 -6.61 -2.20
N VAL A 160 -27.96 -5.67 -1.75
CA VAL A 160 -28.19 -4.91 -0.51
C VAL A 160 -29.00 -3.63 -0.74
N MET A 161 -29.08 -3.15 -1.98
CA MET A 161 -29.80 -1.92 -2.34
C MET A 161 -31.26 -1.85 -1.83
N PRO A 162 -32.08 -2.93 -1.84
CA PRO A 162 -33.45 -2.89 -1.33
C PRO A 162 -33.57 -2.69 0.19
N ARG A 163 -32.49 -2.88 0.94
CA ARG A 163 -32.45 -2.72 2.41
C ARG A 163 -31.85 -1.37 2.83
N LEU A 164 -31.40 -0.57 1.87
CA LEU A 164 -30.88 0.76 2.12
C LEU A 164 -32.02 1.77 2.23
N PRO A 165 -31.87 2.80 3.11
CA PRO A 165 -32.69 4.00 3.04
C PRO A 165 -32.62 4.64 1.66
N ASP A 166 -33.72 5.23 1.17
CA ASP A 166 -33.84 5.80 -0.19
C ASP A 166 -32.66 6.72 -0.58
N LYS A 167 -32.16 7.51 0.37
CA LYS A 167 -31.02 8.41 0.14
C LYS A 167 -29.74 7.64 -0.17
N LEU A 168 -29.47 6.57 0.58
CA LEU A 168 -28.30 5.73 0.40
C LEU A 168 -28.45 4.84 -0.85
N ALA A 169 -29.64 4.35 -1.13
CA ALA A 169 -29.93 3.59 -2.35
C ALA A 169 -29.63 4.42 -3.61
N ARG A 170 -30.02 5.70 -3.65
CA ARG A 170 -29.70 6.61 -4.75
C ARG A 170 -28.21 6.94 -4.86
N GLN A 171 -27.53 7.09 -3.72
CA GLN A 171 -26.08 7.30 -3.70
C GLN A 171 -25.33 6.08 -4.23
N LEU A 172 -25.76 4.88 -3.84
CA LEU A 172 -25.23 3.62 -4.35
C LEU A 172 -25.49 3.45 -5.85
N ASP A 173 -26.69 3.78 -6.32
CA ASP A 173 -27.04 3.73 -7.74
C ASP A 173 -26.15 4.69 -8.57
N THR A 174 -25.92 5.90 -8.07
CA THR A 174 -24.99 6.86 -8.69
C THR A 174 -23.55 6.34 -8.71
N ALA A 175 -23.10 5.70 -7.62
CA ALA A 175 -21.78 5.09 -7.53
C ALA A 175 -21.62 3.87 -8.46
N LEU A 176 -22.67 3.10 -8.69
CA LEU A 176 -22.67 2.00 -9.66
C LEU A 176 -22.54 2.52 -11.10
N LEU A 177 -23.06 3.72 -11.40
CA LEU A 177 -22.90 4.32 -12.73
C LEU A 177 -21.48 4.80 -13.03
N THR A 178 -20.63 5.05 -12.02
CA THR A 178 -19.25 5.53 -12.24
C THR A 178 -18.30 4.42 -12.69
N GLY A 179 -18.67 3.15 -12.49
CA GLY A 179 -17.81 2.01 -12.81
C GLY A 179 -16.58 1.86 -11.88
N ARG A 180 -16.51 2.65 -10.80
CA ARG A 180 -15.38 2.65 -9.86
C ARG A 180 -15.75 1.92 -8.58
N MET A 181 -14.88 1.02 -8.13
CA MET A 181 -15.11 0.27 -6.90
C MET A 181 -15.10 1.16 -5.66
N ASP A 182 -14.21 2.17 -5.63
CA ASP A 182 -14.05 3.05 -4.47
C ASP A 182 -15.35 3.81 -4.17
N ASP A 183 -16.02 4.32 -5.20
CA ASP A 183 -17.29 5.04 -5.04
C ASP A 183 -18.40 4.13 -4.45
N VAL A 184 -18.41 2.84 -4.80
CA VAL A 184 -19.37 1.85 -4.28
C VAL A 184 -19.08 1.53 -2.82
N TYR A 185 -17.80 1.37 -2.46
CA TYR A 185 -17.40 1.16 -1.07
C TYR A 185 -17.66 2.40 -0.20
N ASP A 186 -17.46 3.60 -0.74
CA ASP A 186 -17.73 4.86 -0.03
C ASP A 186 -19.23 5.04 0.22
N ALA A 187 -20.07 4.73 -0.77
CA ALA A 187 -21.52 4.75 -0.62
C ALA A 187 -21.99 3.76 0.48
N LEU A 188 -21.47 2.53 0.47
CA LEU A 188 -21.82 1.50 1.45
C LEU A 188 -21.13 1.69 2.82
N GLY A 189 -20.02 2.41 2.88
CA GLY A 189 -19.29 2.72 4.12
C GLY A 189 -20.10 3.58 5.08
N SER A 190 -21.07 4.34 4.55
CA SER A 190 -22.04 5.10 5.34
C SER A 190 -23.31 4.33 5.71
N ALA A 191 -23.45 3.07 5.25
CA ALA A 191 -24.52 2.19 5.66
C ALA A 191 -24.22 1.54 7.03
N GLY A 192 -25.26 1.15 7.76
CA GLY A 192 -25.13 0.47 9.05
C GLY A 192 -24.39 -0.87 8.95
N GLU A 193 -23.86 -1.34 10.08
CA GLU A 193 -23.00 -2.53 10.17
C GLU A 193 -23.66 -3.79 9.59
N GLU A 194 -24.98 -3.97 9.78
CA GLU A 194 -25.75 -5.09 9.22
C GLU A 194 -25.69 -5.15 7.69
N VAL A 195 -25.78 -4.01 7.03
CA VAL A 195 -25.75 -3.92 5.56
C VAL A 195 -24.34 -4.19 5.03
N GLN A 196 -23.31 -3.76 5.76
CA GLN A 196 -21.92 -4.04 5.41
C GLN A 196 -21.59 -5.54 5.53
N GLN A 197 -22.10 -6.20 6.58
CA GLN A 197 -21.95 -7.64 6.76
C GLN A 197 -22.67 -8.43 5.66
N GLU A 198 -23.88 -8.02 5.30
CA GLU A 198 -24.65 -8.66 4.22
C GLU A 198 -24.00 -8.44 2.84
N PHE A 199 -23.50 -7.24 2.58
CA PHE A 199 -22.73 -6.96 1.37
C PHE A 199 -21.48 -7.85 1.27
N ALA A 200 -20.73 -7.99 2.38
CA ALA A 200 -19.57 -8.88 2.44
C ALA A 200 -19.94 -10.36 2.21
N TYR A 201 -21.11 -10.79 2.71
CA TYR A 201 -21.63 -12.12 2.45
C TYR A 201 -21.92 -12.35 0.96
N HIS A 202 -22.63 -11.42 0.31
CA HIS A 202 -22.94 -11.52 -1.12
C HIS A 202 -21.70 -11.43 -2.00
N LEU A 203 -20.72 -10.61 -1.62
CA LEU A 203 -19.45 -10.47 -2.33
C LEU A 203 -18.65 -11.77 -2.33
N LYS A 204 -18.58 -12.45 -1.19
CA LYS A 204 -17.97 -13.79 -1.08
C LYS A 204 -18.75 -14.84 -1.88
N ALA A 205 -20.09 -14.80 -1.84
CA ALA A 205 -20.93 -15.72 -2.59
C ALA A 205 -20.80 -15.56 -4.12
N ALA A 206 -20.68 -14.33 -4.61
CA ALA A 206 -20.53 -14.03 -6.04
C ALA A 206 -19.27 -14.67 -6.65
N ARG A 207 -18.19 -14.79 -5.87
CA ARG A 207 -16.94 -15.45 -6.29
C ARG A 207 -17.09 -16.96 -6.45
N HIS A 208 -17.83 -17.61 -5.56
CA HIS A 208 -18.05 -19.07 -5.60
C HIS A 208 -19.01 -19.51 -6.70
N GLN A 209 -19.80 -18.58 -7.24
CA GLN A 209 -20.75 -18.84 -8.33
C GLN A 209 -20.14 -18.71 -9.73
N ARG A 210 -18.83 -18.45 -9.86
CA ARG A 210 -18.14 -18.49 -11.16
C ARG A 210 -18.06 -19.93 -11.67
N PRO A 211 -18.62 -20.25 -12.85
CA PRO A 211 -18.36 -21.53 -13.50
C PRO A 211 -16.88 -21.54 -13.92
N GLY A 212 -16.03 -22.19 -13.12
CA GLY A 212 -14.59 -22.29 -13.40
C GLY A 212 -13.66 -22.38 -12.18
N HIS A 213 -14.17 -22.26 -10.95
CA HIS A 213 -13.39 -22.47 -9.72
C HIS A 213 -13.87 -23.69 -8.92
N ALA A 214 -14.05 -24.81 -9.62
CA ALA A 214 -14.04 -26.14 -9.02
C ALA A 214 -12.93 -26.95 -9.71
N ALA A 215 -11.72 -26.88 -9.14
CA ALA A 215 -10.61 -27.85 -9.18
C ALA A 215 -9.31 -27.14 -8.77
#